data_AF-I2N9D5-F1
#
_entry.id   AF-I2N9D5-F1
#
_cell.length_a   1.000
_cell.length_b   1.000
_cell.length_c   1.000
_cell.angle_alpha   90.00
_cell.angle_beta   90.00
_cell.angle_gamma   90.00
#
_symmetry.space_group_name_H-M   'P 1'
#
loop_
_entity.id
_entity.type
_entity.pdbx_description
1 polymer ?
#
loop_
_entity_poly.entity_id
_entity_poly.type
_entity_poly.pdbx_seq_one_letter_code
_entity_poly.pdbx_strand_id
1 'polypeptide(L)'
;MTTALPRPLHMLSATELAAAAGDRRWPKWQSMALMHSLKLPVLNACLIPPGHSAAAGLLAAATGTRTLMIRSDGGVEKKQYYRGGNTFGIEEIGPRATGLLADGRAVILAEPTNRFTNRLTVLLRMDRPGLGRPGSLTLEALGPGYDVADLTRGQIPPQVTAHLDDVDFTRYESPRWQEWKFTGDQCIGGEDARRLRRLERLATQTLTDGGHLDGEAGAEHAEAWLRQRGYLQLFGPQPTREALAKRARGLFDDAFVLALAQPNRNWHCLATAFSVFAEPRALYWDLVDGERKYAATTPAAARYTGRTA
;
A
#
# COMPACT_ATOMS: atom_id res chain seq x y z
N MET A 1 33.54 -12.50 -2.57
CA MET A 1 32.68 -11.60 -3.37
C MET A 1 32.17 -10.51 -2.45
N THR A 2 32.56 -9.26 -2.67
CA THR A 2 32.00 -8.10 -1.97
C THR A 2 30.63 -7.79 -2.57
N THR A 3 29.56 -8.23 -1.89
CA THR A 3 28.19 -7.84 -2.23
C THR A 3 28.05 -6.33 -2.03
N ALA A 4 27.74 -5.61 -3.11
CA ALA A 4 27.48 -4.17 -3.05
C ALA A 4 26.37 -3.89 -2.04
N LEU A 5 26.52 -2.83 -1.24
CA LEU A 5 25.52 -2.46 -0.25
C LEU A 5 24.21 -2.06 -0.94
N PRO A 6 23.05 -2.46 -0.38
CA PRO A 6 21.76 -1.98 -0.83
C PRO A 6 21.71 -0.44 -0.91
N ARG A 7 21.22 0.08 -2.05
CA ARG A 7 21.08 1.52 -2.30
C ARG A 7 19.64 2.00 -2.15
N PRO A 8 19.41 3.25 -1.71
CA PRO A 8 18.09 3.87 -1.73
C PRO A 8 17.51 3.97 -3.14
N LEU A 9 16.20 3.80 -3.25
CA LEU A 9 15.42 3.81 -4.49
C LEU A 9 15.65 5.09 -5.30
N HIS A 10 15.66 6.23 -4.62
CA HIS A 10 15.83 7.55 -5.26
C HIS A 10 17.26 7.81 -5.73
N MET A 11 18.22 6.94 -5.36
CA MET A 11 19.58 7.00 -5.85
C MET A 11 19.81 6.06 -7.03
N LEU A 12 18.83 5.23 -7.43
CA LEU A 12 18.97 4.30 -8.54
C LEU A 12 18.93 5.04 -9.89
N SER A 13 19.80 4.63 -10.80
CA SER A 13 19.77 5.06 -12.20
C SER A 13 18.56 4.49 -12.94
N ALA A 14 18.24 5.04 -14.11
CA ALA A 14 17.14 4.53 -14.94
C ALA A 14 17.30 3.04 -15.28
N THR A 15 18.53 2.59 -15.58
CA THR A 15 18.84 1.18 -15.86
C THR A 15 18.62 0.29 -14.64
N GLU A 16 19.04 0.74 -13.45
CA GLU A 16 18.83 0.01 -12.21
C GLU A 16 17.34 -0.07 -11.83
N LEU A 17 16.59 1.01 -12.04
CA LEU A 17 15.14 1.04 -11.84
C LEU A 17 14.42 0.09 -12.79
N ALA A 18 14.80 0.06 -14.07
CA ALA A 18 14.22 -0.86 -15.06
C ALA A 18 14.51 -2.33 -14.69
N ALA A 19 15.74 -2.63 -14.26
CA ALA A 19 16.11 -3.97 -13.79
C ALA A 19 15.29 -4.37 -12.54
N ALA A 20 15.16 -3.47 -11.56
CA ALA A 20 14.35 -3.69 -10.36
C ALA A 20 12.85 -3.88 -10.68
N ALA A 21 12.30 -3.09 -11.61
CA ALA A 21 10.91 -3.21 -12.07
C ALA A 21 10.67 -4.50 -12.89
N GLY A 22 11.72 -5.13 -13.40
CA GLY A 22 11.68 -6.44 -14.05
C GLY A 22 11.84 -7.63 -13.09
N ASP A 23 12.36 -7.41 -11.88
CA ASP A 23 12.66 -8.48 -10.93
C ASP A 23 11.42 -8.96 -10.17
N ARG A 24 10.88 -10.09 -10.61
CA ARG A 24 9.65 -10.68 -10.06
C ARG A 24 9.84 -11.41 -8.73
N ARG A 25 11.08 -11.53 -8.22
CA ARG A 25 11.33 -12.18 -6.92
C ARG A 25 10.74 -11.38 -5.76
N TRP A 26 10.65 -10.06 -5.93
CA TRP A 26 10.26 -9.10 -4.89
C TRP A 26 9.12 -8.20 -5.39
N PRO A 27 7.86 -8.67 -5.40
CA PRO A 27 6.77 -7.97 -6.06
C PRO A 27 6.51 -6.55 -5.54
N LYS A 28 6.66 -6.29 -4.24
CA LYS A 28 6.47 -4.94 -3.70
C LYS A 28 7.59 -4.02 -4.15
N TRP A 29 8.85 -4.45 -4.04
CA TRP A 29 9.99 -3.70 -4.53
C TRP A 29 9.90 -3.41 -6.03
N GLN A 30 9.53 -4.43 -6.81
CA GLN A 30 9.27 -4.32 -8.24
C GLN A 30 8.26 -3.21 -8.53
N SER A 31 7.14 -3.20 -7.81
CA SER A 31 6.10 -2.19 -8.00
C SER A 31 6.54 -0.78 -7.57
N MET A 32 7.32 -0.64 -6.50
CA MET A 32 7.88 0.64 -6.06
C MET A 32 8.86 1.20 -7.10
N ALA A 33 9.75 0.35 -7.64
CA ALA A 33 10.68 0.73 -8.70
C ALA A 33 9.95 1.14 -9.99
N LEU A 34 8.91 0.40 -10.37
CA LEU A 34 8.05 0.75 -11.51
C LEU A 34 7.42 2.13 -11.31
N MET A 35 6.72 2.36 -10.20
CA MET A 35 6.09 3.64 -9.88
C MET A 35 7.09 4.79 -9.89
N HIS A 36 8.26 4.61 -9.27
CA HIS A 36 9.31 5.62 -9.25
C HIS A 36 9.84 5.93 -10.65
N SER A 37 10.01 4.91 -11.50
CA SER A 37 10.43 5.09 -12.90
C SER A 37 9.41 5.92 -13.71
N LEU A 38 8.13 5.79 -13.36
CA LEU A 38 7.00 6.55 -13.94
C LEU A 38 6.82 7.93 -13.31
N LYS A 39 7.72 8.35 -12.41
CA LYS A 39 7.67 9.62 -11.67
C LYS A 39 6.46 9.76 -10.74
N LEU A 40 5.83 8.64 -10.39
CA LEU A 40 4.81 8.63 -9.35
C LEU A 40 5.49 8.72 -7.98
N PRO A 41 4.90 9.47 -7.04
CA PRO A 41 5.50 9.63 -5.73
C PRO A 41 5.44 8.31 -4.97
N VAL A 42 6.59 7.87 -4.45
CA VAL A 42 6.74 6.69 -3.60
C VAL A 42 7.68 7.02 -2.45
N LEU A 43 7.69 6.18 -1.42
CA LEU A 43 8.67 6.29 -0.34
C LEU A 43 10.08 6.02 -0.87
N ASN A 44 11.06 6.80 -0.42
CA ASN A 44 12.44 6.38 -0.56
C ASN A 44 12.66 5.12 0.28
N ALA A 45 13.22 4.10 -0.33
CA ALA A 45 13.30 2.77 0.27
C ALA A 45 14.53 2.01 -0.22
N CYS A 46 14.88 0.95 0.48
CA CYS A 46 16.02 0.12 0.18
C CYS A 46 15.64 -1.36 0.36
N LEU A 47 15.89 -2.17 -0.67
CA LEU A 47 15.68 -3.61 -0.61
C LEU A 47 16.93 -4.31 -0.06
N ILE A 48 16.74 -5.11 0.98
CA ILE A 48 17.74 -6.02 1.54
C ILE A 48 17.29 -7.46 1.20
N PRO A 49 17.92 -8.11 0.20
CA PRO A 49 17.63 -9.51 -0.10
C PRO A 49 18.16 -10.44 0.99
N PRO A 50 17.66 -11.69 1.08
CA PRO A 50 18.27 -12.73 1.92
C PRO A 50 19.78 -12.85 1.66
N GLY A 51 20.54 -13.12 2.73
CA GLY A 51 22.00 -13.23 2.68
C GLY A 51 22.76 -11.89 2.63
N HIS A 52 22.06 -10.75 2.64
CA HIS A 52 22.67 -9.43 2.75
C HIS A 52 22.49 -8.83 4.14
N SER A 53 23.41 -7.96 4.55
CA SER A 53 23.30 -7.19 5.79
C SER A 53 22.46 -5.93 5.59
N ALA A 54 21.86 -5.44 6.68
CA ALA A 54 20.98 -4.29 6.63
C ALA A 54 21.75 -2.98 6.39
N ALA A 55 21.30 -2.20 5.40
CA ALA A 55 21.83 -0.87 5.06
C ALA A 55 21.07 0.27 5.77
N ALA A 56 20.62 0.05 7.01
CA ALA A 56 19.75 0.99 7.73
C ALA A 56 20.38 2.39 7.86
N GLY A 57 21.68 2.45 8.20
CA GLY A 57 22.41 3.72 8.32
C GLY A 57 22.49 4.53 7.01
N LEU A 58 22.60 3.86 5.86
CA LEU A 58 22.64 4.53 4.56
C LEU A 58 21.29 5.18 4.22
N LEU A 59 20.19 4.45 4.40
CA LEU A 59 18.86 5.01 4.16
C LEU A 59 18.51 6.10 5.16
N ALA A 60 18.87 5.91 6.44
CA ALA A 60 18.68 6.91 7.48
C ALA A 60 19.40 8.22 7.16
N ALA A 61 20.67 8.15 6.75
CA ALA A 61 21.44 9.31 6.32
C ALA A 61 20.81 9.98 5.08
N ALA A 62 20.39 9.20 4.08
CA ALA A 62 19.79 9.71 2.85
C ALA A 62 18.43 10.40 3.06
N THR A 63 17.70 10.05 4.12
CA THR A 63 16.36 10.58 4.43
C THR A 63 16.34 11.52 5.64
N GLY A 64 17.48 11.72 6.31
CA GLY A 64 17.59 12.57 7.50
C GLY A 64 16.78 12.07 8.70
N THR A 65 16.47 10.78 8.78
CA THR A 65 15.61 10.20 9.82
C THR A 65 16.41 9.35 10.81
N ARG A 66 15.87 9.21 12.03
CA ARG A 66 16.35 8.27 13.06
C ARG A 66 15.50 7.00 13.17
N THR A 67 14.45 6.91 12.37
CA THR A 67 13.52 5.79 12.37
C THR A 67 13.23 5.34 10.96
N LEU A 68 13.04 4.04 10.76
CA LEU A 68 12.75 3.46 9.45
C LEU A 68 11.55 2.52 9.56
N MET A 69 10.77 2.50 8.50
CA MET A 69 9.66 1.58 8.36
C MET A 69 10.15 0.26 7.78
N ILE A 70 9.76 -0.86 8.39
CA ILE A 70 10.08 -2.21 7.89
C ILE A 70 8.87 -2.78 7.13
N ARG A 71 9.10 -3.23 5.90
CA ARG A 71 8.16 -4.07 5.13
C ARG A 71 8.87 -5.36 4.73
N SER A 72 8.12 -6.47 4.70
CA SER A 72 8.62 -7.75 4.16
C SER A 72 8.13 -7.97 2.72
N ASP A 73 8.94 -8.62 1.89
CA ASP A 73 8.63 -8.88 0.48
C ASP A 73 9.10 -10.27 0.02
N GLY A 74 8.45 -10.80 -1.03
CA GLY A 74 8.69 -12.14 -1.56
C GLY A 74 8.42 -13.27 -0.56
N GLY A 75 8.97 -14.46 -0.82
CA GLY A 75 8.90 -15.64 0.05
C GLY A 75 7.53 -16.32 0.13
N VAL A 76 7.49 -17.54 0.68
CA VAL A 76 6.25 -18.29 0.91
C VAL A 76 5.42 -17.58 1.99
N GLU A 77 4.12 -17.40 1.75
CA GLU A 77 3.22 -16.87 2.77
C GLU A 77 3.09 -17.88 3.91
N LYS A 78 3.55 -17.49 5.11
CA LYS A 78 3.35 -18.25 6.36
C LYS A 78 2.22 -17.60 7.16
N LYS A 79 1.49 -18.39 7.95
CA LYS A 79 0.38 -17.93 8.82
C LYS A 79 0.81 -16.83 9.80
N GLN A 80 2.08 -16.86 10.24
CA GLN A 80 2.69 -15.80 11.04
C GLN A 80 3.22 -14.70 10.12
N TYR A 81 2.33 -13.83 9.65
CA TYR A 81 2.69 -12.74 8.76
C TYR A 81 3.24 -11.56 9.58
N TYR A 82 4.49 -11.16 9.32
CA TYR A 82 5.00 -9.87 9.81
C TYR A 82 4.20 -8.73 9.19
N ARG A 83 3.41 -8.04 10.02
CA ARG A 83 2.59 -6.91 9.59
C ARG A 83 3.51 -5.70 9.33
N GLY A 84 3.91 -5.56 8.06
CA GLY A 84 4.72 -4.43 7.63
C GLY A 84 4.01 -3.09 7.85
N GLY A 85 4.80 -2.02 7.87
CA GLY A 85 4.30 -0.65 8.02
C GLY A 85 4.64 0.01 9.35
N ASN A 86 5.18 -0.75 10.31
CA ASN A 86 5.63 -0.21 11.59
C ASN A 86 7.01 0.45 11.43
N THR A 87 7.22 1.52 12.19
CA THR A 87 8.41 2.36 12.17
C THR A 87 9.17 2.14 13.46
N PHE A 88 10.48 1.90 13.37
CA PHE A 88 11.34 1.56 14.51
C PHE A 88 12.61 2.41 14.51
N GLY A 89 13.28 2.53 15.66
CA GLY A 89 14.61 3.12 15.75
C GLY A 89 15.63 2.35 14.90
N ILE A 90 16.67 3.02 14.39
CA ILE A 90 17.69 2.41 13.53
C ILE A 90 18.34 1.20 14.22
N GLU A 91 18.57 1.30 15.52
CA GLU A 91 19.13 0.26 16.38
C GLU A 91 18.27 -1.01 16.46
N GLU A 92 16.95 -0.88 16.29
CA GLU A 92 16.02 -2.02 16.30
C GLU A 92 15.90 -2.71 14.94
N ILE A 93 16.35 -2.05 13.85
CA ILE A 93 16.17 -2.56 12.49
C ILE A 93 16.90 -3.88 12.28
N GLY A 94 18.15 -3.98 12.73
CA GLY A 94 18.97 -5.19 12.58
C GLY A 94 18.28 -6.42 13.19
N PRO A 95 17.99 -6.43 14.50
CA PRO A 95 17.31 -7.54 15.17
C PRO A 95 15.97 -7.93 14.49
N ARG A 96 15.16 -6.95 14.07
CA ARG A 96 13.86 -7.20 13.44
C ARG A 96 13.97 -7.74 12.01
N ALA A 97 14.97 -7.29 11.25
CA ALA A 97 15.22 -7.75 9.89
C ALA A 97 15.76 -9.18 9.85
N THR A 98 16.58 -9.58 10.83
CA THR A 98 17.23 -10.91 10.87
C THR A 98 16.24 -12.06 10.73
N GLY A 99 15.13 -12.03 11.47
CA GLY A 99 14.12 -13.10 11.39
C GLY A 99 13.49 -13.21 10.00
N LEU A 100 13.17 -12.07 9.38
CA LEU A 100 12.59 -12.03 8.02
C LEU A 100 13.56 -12.55 6.96
N LEU A 101 14.83 -12.14 7.06
CA LEU A 101 15.89 -12.57 6.14
C LEU A 101 16.20 -14.06 6.29
N ALA A 102 16.22 -14.58 7.52
CA ALA A 102 16.40 -16.00 7.81
C ALA A 102 15.24 -16.86 7.25
N ASP A 103 14.03 -16.31 7.23
CA ASP A 103 12.85 -16.92 6.59
C ASP A 103 12.89 -16.88 5.05
N GLY A 104 13.96 -16.37 4.45
CA GLY A 104 14.11 -16.25 3.00
C GLY A 104 13.26 -15.12 2.39
N ARG A 105 12.75 -14.20 3.22
CA ARG A 105 12.02 -13.01 2.76
C ARG A 105 12.97 -11.85 2.62
N ALA A 106 12.76 -11.00 1.61
CA ALA A 106 13.47 -9.74 1.55
C ALA A 106 12.87 -8.73 2.53
N VAL A 107 13.70 -7.81 2.99
CA VAL A 107 13.30 -6.68 3.84
C VAL A 107 13.39 -5.40 3.02
N ILE A 108 12.29 -4.65 2.95
CA ILE A 108 12.29 -3.30 2.42
C ILE A 108 12.31 -2.36 3.62
N LEU A 109 13.40 -1.61 3.76
CA LEU A 109 13.45 -0.45 4.65
C LEU A 109 12.94 0.75 3.89
N ALA A 110 12.06 1.53 4.48
CA ALA A 110 11.52 2.74 3.86
C ALA A 110 11.59 3.91 4.83
N GLU A 111 11.61 5.13 4.29
CA GLU A 111 11.41 6.33 5.09
C GLU A 111 10.11 6.23 5.92
N PRO A 112 10.06 6.84 7.11
CA PRO A 112 8.92 6.68 7.99
C PRO A 112 7.69 7.41 7.47
N THR A 113 6.53 6.83 7.77
CA THR A 113 5.22 7.46 7.60
C THR A 113 4.50 7.52 8.95
N ASN A 114 3.49 8.39 9.05
CA ASN A 114 2.63 8.46 10.22
C ASN A 114 1.18 8.15 9.83
N ARG A 115 0.79 6.89 10.05
CA ARG A 115 -0.54 6.37 9.74
C ARG A 115 -1.68 7.00 10.55
N PHE A 116 -1.37 7.73 11.61
CA PHE A 116 -2.36 8.41 12.45
C PHE A 116 -2.74 9.79 11.91
N THR A 117 -1.90 10.34 11.03
CA THR A 117 -2.06 11.71 10.52
C THR A 117 -2.44 11.77 9.05
N ASN A 118 -2.70 10.63 8.41
CA ASN A 118 -3.20 10.59 7.03
C ASN A 118 -4.39 11.54 6.88
N ARG A 119 -4.41 12.29 5.79
CA ARG A 119 -5.49 13.22 5.40
C ARG A 119 -6.49 12.57 4.45
N LEU A 120 -6.01 11.64 3.64
CA LEU A 120 -6.82 10.86 2.71
C LEU A 120 -6.08 9.55 2.42
N THR A 121 -6.84 8.46 2.37
CA THR A 121 -6.39 7.14 1.94
C THR A 121 -7.32 6.68 0.84
N VAL A 122 -6.78 6.25 -0.30
CA VAL A 122 -7.55 5.76 -1.45
C VAL A 122 -7.02 4.41 -1.88
N LEU A 123 -7.89 3.42 -2.03
CA LEU A 123 -7.62 2.19 -2.78
C LEU A 123 -8.11 2.39 -4.21
N LEU A 124 -7.21 2.24 -5.17
CA LEU A 124 -7.50 2.30 -6.60
C LEU A 124 -7.56 0.88 -7.12
N ARG A 125 -8.67 0.52 -7.76
CA ARG A 125 -8.88 -0.78 -8.39
C ARG A 125 -9.24 -0.59 -9.85
N MET A 126 -8.44 -1.17 -10.73
CA MET A 126 -8.67 -1.20 -12.18
C MET A 126 -9.07 -2.63 -12.55
N ASP A 127 -10.28 -2.80 -13.09
CA ASP A 127 -10.77 -4.07 -13.58
C ASP A 127 -10.88 -4.04 -15.10
N ARG A 128 -10.54 -5.14 -15.75
CA ARG A 128 -10.65 -5.29 -17.20
C ARG A 128 -11.06 -6.71 -17.57
N PRO A 129 -12.17 -6.90 -18.31
CA PRO A 129 -12.66 -8.23 -18.66
C PRO A 129 -11.78 -8.96 -19.69
N GLY A 130 -10.95 -8.22 -20.43
CA GLY A 130 -9.99 -8.77 -21.38
C GLY A 130 -9.31 -7.67 -22.20
N LEU A 131 -8.28 -8.03 -22.97
CA LEU A 131 -7.59 -7.08 -23.83
C LEU A 131 -8.56 -6.47 -24.86
N GLY A 132 -8.53 -5.13 -25.01
CA GLY A 132 -9.38 -4.40 -25.95
C GLY A 132 -10.87 -4.32 -25.56
N ARG A 133 -11.24 -4.76 -24.36
CA ARG A 133 -12.59 -4.58 -23.82
C ARG A 133 -12.60 -3.48 -22.76
N PRO A 134 -13.62 -2.60 -22.75
CA PRO A 134 -13.78 -1.61 -21.71
C PRO A 134 -13.81 -2.26 -20.32
N GLY A 135 -13.13 -1.63 -19.38
CA GLY A 135 -13.04 -2.01 -17.98
C GLY A 135 -13.69 -0.98 -17.07
N SER A 136 -13.31 -1.00 -15.81
CA SER A 136 -13.78 -0.03 -14.81
C SER A 136 -12.65 0.42 -13.90
N LEU A 137 -12.75 1.65 -13.39
CA LEU A 137 -11.92 2.17 -12.32
C LEU A 137 -12.79 2.42 -11.09
N THR A 138 -12.39 1.87 -9.95
CA THR A 138 -13.01 2.12 -8.65
C THR A 138 -12.00 2.76 -7.71
N LEU A 139 -12.40 3.86 -7.07
CA LEU A 139 -11.65 4.57 -6.04
C LEU A 139 -12.41 4.47 -4.71
N GLU A 140 -11.88 3.74 -3.75
CA GLU A 140 -12.46 3.60 -2.41
C GLU A 140 -11.68 4.45 -1.42
N ALA A 141 -12.32 5.36 -0.70
CA ALA A 141 -11.64 6.34 0.13
C ALA A 141 -12.04 6.28 1.60
N LEU A 142 -11.04 6.49 2.46
CA LEU A 142 -11.18 6.84 3.87
C LEU A 142 -10.49 8.19 4.12
N GLY A 143 -11.10 8.98 4.98
CA GLY A 143 -10.67 10.32 5.34
C GLY A 143 -9.55 10.38 6.38
N PRO A 144 -9.40 11.53 7.04
CA PRO A 144 -8.35 11.74 8.02
C PRO A 144 -8.28 10.69 9.14
N GLY A 145 -7.07 10.22 9.46
CA GLY A 145 -6.79 9.27 10.55
C GLY A 145 -6.86 7.78 10.18
N TYR A 146 -7.37 7.48 8.98
CA TYR A 146 -7.41 6.11 8.44
C TYR A 146 -6.20 5.80 7.55
N ASP A 147 -5.82 4.52 7.50
CA ASP A 147 -4.67 4.01 6.77
C ASP A 147 -5.08 3.01 5.67
N VAL A 148 -4.20 2.78 4.67
CA VAL A 148 -4.45 1.82 3.57
C VAL A 148 -4.79 0.44 4.09
N ALA A 149 -4.17 0.05 5.20
CA ALA A 149 -4.44 -1.23 5.81
C ALA A 149 -5.93 -1.36 6.22
N ASP A 150 -6.65 -0.26 6.49
CA ASP A 150 -8.07 -0.24 6.88
C ASP A 150 -9.00 -0.65 5.74
N LEU A 151 -8.75 -0.15 4.53
CA LEU A 151 -9.47 -0.56 3.32
C LEU A 151 -9.14 -2.01 2.92
N THR A 152 -7.87 -2.41 3.01
CA THR A 152 -7.42 -3.69 2.43
C THR A 152 -7.52 -4.90 3.36
N ARG A 153 -7.37 -4.69 4.67
CA ARG A 153 -7.29 -5.75 5.69
C ARG A 153 -8.15 -5.48 6.92
N GLY A 154 -8.54 -4.23 7.14
CA GLY A 154 -9.28 -3.80 8.32
C GLY A 154 -10.77 -4.07 8.23
N GLN A 155 -11.27 -4.45 7.05
CA GLN A 155 -12.69 -4.62 6.79
C GLN A 155 -13.49 -3.36 7.19
N ILE A 156 -12.83 -2.19 7.10
CA ILE A 156 -13.45 -0.90 7.32
C ILE A 156 -14.03 -0.49 5.96
N PRO A 157 -15.36 -0.39 5.81
CA PRO A 157 -15.96 0.00 4.54
C PRO A 157 -15.51 1.42 4.17
N PRO A 158 -15.34 1.74 2.88
CA PRO A 158 -15.00 3.09 2.47
C PRO A 158 -16.07 4.09 2.91
N GLN A 159 -15.67 5.34 3.20
CA GLN A 159 -16.60 6.44 3.44
C GLN A 159 -17.20 6.94 2.13
N VAL A 160 -16.39 6.92 1.06
CA VAL A 160 -16.79 7.35 -0.28
C VAL A 160 -16.18 6.41 -1.30
N THR A 161 -16.98 6.03 -2.29
CA THR A 161 -16.53 5.33 -3.48
C THR A 161 -16.77 6.22 -4.70
N ALA A 162 -15.78 6.38 -5.55
CA ALA A 162 -15.94 6.95 -6.88
C ALA A 162 -15.74 5.83 -7.91
N HIS A 163 -16.63 5.77 -8.90
CA HIS A 163 -16.62 4.73 -9.91
C HIS A 163 -16.70 5.33 -11.30
N LEU A 164 -15.95 4.74 -12.23
CA LEU A 164 -15.94 5.06 -13.64
C LEU A 164 -16.04 3.75 -14.44
N ASP A 165 -17.10 3.64 -15.23
CA ASP A 165 -17.37 2.52 -16.12
C ASP A 165 -16.74 2.76 -17.51
N ASP A 166 -16.77 1.74 -18.37
CA ASP A 166 -16.41 1.81 -19.78
C ASP A 166 -15.00 2.38 -20.07
N VAL A 167 -14.04 2.14 -19.18
CA VAL A 167 -12.67 2.62 -19.31
C VAL A 167 -11.87 1.75 -20.28
N ASP A 168 -11.49 2.29 -21.43
CA ASP A 168 -10.54 1.64 -22.33
C ASP A 168 -9.09 1.85 -21.86
N PHE A 169 -8.55 0.91 -21.08
CA PHE A 169 -7.15 0.95 -20.63
C PHE A 169 -6.10 0.77 -21.75
N THR A 170 -6.50 0.66 -23.02
CA THR A 170 -5.60 0.64 -24.18
C THR A 170 -5.50 1.97 -24.91
N ARG A 171 -6.51 2.84 -24.76
CA ARG A 171 -6.58 4.16 -25.38
C ARG A 171 -6.94 5.21 -24.34
N TYR A 172 -6.05 6.17 -24.15
CA TYR A 172 -6.29 7.21 -23.17
C TYR A 172 -7.45 8.10 -23.62
N GLU A 173 -8.51 8.11 -22.82
CA GLU A 173 -9.60 9.06 -22.93
C GLU A 173 -9.82 9.72 -21.57
N SER A 174 -9.79 11.05 -21.62
CA SER A 174 -9.96 11.92 -20.47
C SER A 174 -11.39 11.84 -19.92
N PRO A 175 -11.65 11.28 -18.73
CA PRO A 175 -13.01 11.18 -18.22
C PRO A 175 -13.58 12.56 -17.92
N ARG A 176 -14.83 12.76 -18.32
CA ARG A 176 -15.62 13.96 -18.05
C ARG A 176 -16.17 13.86 -16.63
N TRP A 177 -16.41 15.01 -15.99
CA TRP A 177 -16.85 15.03 -14.60
C TRP A 177 -18.18 14.29 -14.38
N GLN A 178 -19.12 14.40 -15.32
CA GLN A 178 -20.43 13.73 -15.26
C GLN A 178 -20.39 12.20 -15.43
N GLU A 179 -19.25 11.63 -15.86
CA GLU A 179 -19.10 10.17 -16.00
C GLU A 179 -18.76 9.51 -14.66
N TRP A 180 -18.29 10.28 -13.68
CA TRP A 180 -17.98 9.79 -12.35
C TRP A 180 -19.22 9.59 -11.49
N LYS A 181 -19.37 8.38 -10.93
CA LYS A 181 -20.40 8.05 -9.95
C LYS A 181 -19.79 8.07 -8.55
N PHE A 182 -20.16 9.06 -7.74
CA PHE A 182 -19.74 9.17 -6.33
C PHE A 182 -20.84 8.69 -5.39
N THR A 183 -20.57 7.62 -4.67
CA THR A 183 -21.43 7.07 -3.63
C THR A 183 -20.77 7.27 -2.27
N GLY A 184 -21.43 8.00 -1.37
CA GLY A 184 -21.01 8.10 0.03
C GLY A 184 -21.74 7.07 0.88
N ASP A 185 -21.12 6.61 1.97
CA ASP A 185 -21.87 5.88 2.99
C ASP A 185 -22.84 6.83 3.71
N GLN A 186 -24.13 6.49 3.62
CA GLN A 186 -25.22 7.23 4.24
C GLN A 186 -25.75 6.54 5.50
N CYS A 187 -25.13 5.43 5.93
CA CYS A 187 -25.57 4.70 7.11
C CYS A 187 -25.43 5.55 8.38
N ILE A 188 -26.54 5.73 9.10
CA ILE A 188 -26.55 6.39 10.40
C ILE A 188 -25.64 5.61 11.36
N GLY A 189 -24.69 6.29 11.99
CA GLY A 189 -23.69 5.66 12.86
C GLY A 189 -22.57 4.91 12.12
N GLY A 190 -22.55 4.91 10.79
CA GLY A 190 -21.51 4.25 9.99
C GLY A 190 -20.11 4.75 10.32
N GLU A 191 -19.93 6.07 10.52
CA GLU A 191 -18.63 6.64 10.89
C GLU A 191 -18.18 6.23 12.30
N ASP A 192 -19.08 6.19 13.28
CA ASP A 192 -18.73 5.76 14.63
C ASP A 192 -18.34 4.27 14.65
N ALA A 193 -19.02 3.43 13.87
CA ALA A 193 -18.66 2.03 13.69
C ALA A 193 -17.27 1.88 13.02
N ARG A 194 -16.94 2.69 12.00
CA ARG A 194 -15.60 2.70 11.40
C ARG A 194 -14.54 3.12 12.41
N ARG A 195 -14.80 4.18 13.17
CA ARG A 195 -13.88 4.70 14.19
C ARG A 195 -13.60 3.66 15.26
N LEU A 196 -14.64 3.01 15.79
CA LEU A 196 -14.50 1.95 16.78
C LEU A 196 -13.62 0.81 16.26
N ARG A 197 -13.94 0.27 15.07
CA ARG A 197 -13.13 -0.80 14.44
C ARG A 197 -11.68 -0.38 14.22
N ARG A 198 -11.44 0.87 13.81
CA ARG A 198 -10.09 1.42 13.66
C ARG A 198 -9.35 1.43 14.99
N LEU A 199 -9.98 1.92 16.05
CA LEU A 199 -9.37 2.00 17.38
C LEU A 199 -9.05 0.62 17.95
N GLU A 200 -9.97 -0.34 17.87
CA GLU A 200 -9.75 -1.74 18.29
C GLU A 200 -8.53 -2.35 17.57
N ARG A 201 -8.43 -2.07 16.27
CA ARG A 201 -7.32 -2.56 15.45
C ARG A 201 -6.00 -1.87 15.79
N LEU A 202 -6.03 -0.56 16.03
CA LEU A 202 -4.85 0.17 16.45
C LEU A 202 -4.32 -0.39 17.77
N ALA A 203 -5.21 -0.63 18.74
CA ALA A 203 -4.85 -1.25 20.01
C ALA A 203 -4.18 -2.61 19.77
N THR A 204 -4.90 -3.55 19.16
CA THR A 204 -4.50 -4.96 19.06
C THR A 204 -3.33 -5.25 18.11
N GLN A 205 -3.02 -4.35 17.17
CA GLN A 205 -2.05 -4.62 16.11
C GLN A 205 -0.96 -3.57 16.00
N THR A 206 -1.28 -2.29 16.21
CA THR A 206 -0.29 -1.22 16.00
C THR A 206 0.42 -0.88 17.30
N LEU A 207 -0.34 -0.64 18.37
CA LEU A 207 0.20 -0.27 19.66
C LEU A 207 0.85 -1.46 20.37
N THR A 208 0.26 -2.66 20.26
CA THR A 208 0.89 -3.90 20.77
C THR A 208 2.26 -4.14 20.12
N ASP A 209 2.32 -4.16 18.78
CA ASP A 209 3.58 -4.44 18.04
C ASP A 209 4.65 -3.35 18.25
N GLY A 210 4.21 -2.12 18.51
CA GLY A 210 5.08 -0.97 18.80
C GLY A 210 5.55 -0.90 20.26
N GLY A 211 5.07 -1.78 21.15
CA GLY A 211 5.39 -1.72 22.57
C GLY A 211 4.81 -0.49 23.27
N HIS A 212 3.61 -0.06 22.88
CA HIS A 212 2.94 1.14 23.37
C HIS A 212 1.69 0.84 24.21
N LEU A 213 1.42 -0.43 24.53
CA LEU A 213 0.33 -0.82 25.41
C LEU A 213 0.85 -1.14 26.82
N ASP A 214 0.32 -0.42 27.81
CA ASP A 214 0.46 -0.74 29.23
C ASP A 214 -0.87 -1.31 29.73
N GLY A 215 -1.17 -2.58 29.40
CA GLY A 215 -2.40 -3.26 29.84
C GLY A 215 -3.20 -3.94 28.73
N GLU A 216 -4.50 -4.15 28.95
CA GLU A 216 -5.39 -4.80 27.98
C GLU A 216 -5.59 -3.93 26.72
N ALA A 217 -5.50 -4.58 25.56
CA ALA A 217 -5.72 -3.92 24.27
C ALA A 217 -7.21 -3.60 24.09
N GLY A 218 -7.56 -2.31 23.96
CA GLY A 218 -8.92 -1.87 23.75
C GLY A 218 -9.04 -0.55 22.98
N ALA A 219 -10.20 -0.31 22.39
CA ALA A 219 -10.48 0.90 21.62
C ALA A 219 -10.31 2.19 22.45
N GLU A 220 -10.76 2.18 23.70
CA GLU A 220 -10.64 3.30 24.63
C GLU A 220 -9.17 3.66 24.91
N HIS A 221 -8.33 2.63 25.10
CA HIS A 221 -6.90 2.84 25.29
C HIS A 221 -6.25 3.45 24.04
N ALA A 222 -6.57 2.92 22.84
CA ALA A 222 -6.06 3.49 21.60
C ALA A 222 -6.52 4.94 21.42
N GLU A 223 -7.77 5.26 21.75
CA GLU A 223 -8.29 6.63 21.68
C GLU A 223 -7.55 7.55 22.65
N ALA A 224 -7.42 7.17 23.92
CA ALA A 224 -6.70 7.95 24.93
C ALA A 224 -5.25 8.19 24.49
N TRP A 225 -4.57 7.16 23.99
CA TRP A 225 -3.21 7.25 23.47
C TRP A 225 -3.10 8.23 22.30
N LEU A 226 -4.00 8.14 21.31
CA LEU A 226 -4.02 9.05 20.16
C LEU A 226 -4.24 10.50 20.60
N ARG A 227 -5.20 10.73 21.49
CA ARG A 227 -5.51 12.08 22.01
C ARG A 227 -4.35 12.66 22.81
N GLN A 228 -3.74 11.88 23.69
CA GLN A 228 -2.58 12.31 24.49
C GLN A 228 -1.39 12.72 23.60
N ARG A 229 -1.21 12.05 22.45
CA ARG A 229 -0.15 12.34 21.47
C ARG A 229 -0.54 13.43 20.45
N GLY A 230 -1.75 13.98 20.53
CA GLY A 230 -2.24 15.00 19.61
C GLY A 230 -2.62 14.50 18.21
N TYR A 231 -2.78 13.18 18.03
CA TYR A 231 -3.26 12.59 16.77
C TYR A 231 -4.80 12.66 16.70
N LEU A 232 -5.29 13.86 16.38
CA LEU A 232 -6.73 14.17 16.44
C LEU A 232 -7.48 13.95 15.11
N GLN A 233 -6.79 13.55 14.04
CA GLN A 233 -7.34 13.48 12.68
C GLN A 233 -8.56 12.56 12.58
N LEU A 234 -8.53 11.41 13.27
CA LEU A 234 -9.63 10.44 13.28
C LEU A 234 -10.91 10.96 13.94
N PHE A 235 -10.80 11.98 14.81
CA PHE A 235 -11.91 12.52 15.59
C PHE A 235 -12.47 13.83 15.02
N GLY A 236 -11.83 14.37 13.99
CA GLY A 236 -12.23 15.60 13.33
C GLY A 236 -13.23 15.39 12.19
N PRO A 237 -13.70 16.48 11.56
CA PRO A 237 -14.52 16.41 10.36
C PRO A 237 -13.86 15.62 9.24
N GLN A 238 -14.67 14.89 8.46
CA GLN A 238 -14.22 13.98 7.40
C GLN A 238 -14.69 14.49 6.02
N PRO A 239 -14.05 15.50 5.41
CA PRO A 239 -14.41 16.02 4.07
C PRO A 239 -13.91 15.08 2.95
N THR A 240 -14.14 13.78 3.11
CA THR A 240 -13.55 12.71 2.31
C THR A 240 -14.07 12.76 0.87
N ARG A 241 -15.34 13.12 0.68
CA ARG A 241 -15.95 13.22 -0.65
C ARG A 241 -15.29 14.33 -1.47
N GLU A 242 -15.15 15.51 -0.90
CA GLU A 242 -14.53 16.66 -1.54
C GLU A 242 -13.04 16.40 -1.79
N ALA A 243 -12.36 15.77 -0.84
CA ALA A 243 -10.94 15.42 -0.96
C ALA A 243 -10.69 14.40 -2.08
N LEU A 244 -11.57 13.39 -2.23
CA LEU A 244 -11.51 12.41 -3.31
C LEU A 244 -11.89 13.05 -4.65
N ALA A 245 -12.97 13.82 -4.71
CA ALA A 245 -13.44 14.51 -5.91
C ALA A 245 -12.34 15.37 -6.55
N LYS A 246 -11.62 16.15 -5.74
CA LYS A 246 -10.50 17.00 -6.18
C LYS A 246 -9.33 16.22 -6.80
N ARG A 247 -9.21 14.91 -6.51
CA ARG A 247 -8.10 14.06 -6.94
C ARG A 247 -8.50 13.00 -7.95
N ALA A 248 -9.79 12.71 -8.10
CA ALA A 248 -10.29 11.61 -8.92
C ALA A 248 -9.68 11.62 -10.33
N ARG A 249 -9.55 12.80 -10.94
CA ARG A 249 -8.91 12.92 -12.25
C ARG A 249 -7.43 12.54 -12.25
N GLY A 250 -6.62 13.12 -11.37
CA GLY A 250 -5.20 12.77 -11.30
C GLY A 250 -4.97 11.29 -10.99
N LEU A 251 -5.81 10.71 -10.10
CA LEU A 251 -5.77 9.28 -9.80
C LEU A 251 -6.15 8.40 -11.00
N PHE A 252 -7.07 8.86 -11.86
CA PHE A 252 -7.35 8.18 -13.13
C PHE A 252 -6.14 8.23 -14.07
N ASP A 253 -5.52 9.39 -14.22
CA ASP A 253 -4.36 9.56 -15.10
C ASP A 253 -3.20 8.65 -14.66
N ASP A 254 -2.92 8.60 -13.35
CA ASP A 254 -1.92 7.72 -12.77
C ASP A 254 -2.30 6.23 -12.92
N ALA A 255 -3.55 5.87 -12.68
CA ALA A 255 -4.04 4.50 -12.87
C ALA A 255 -3.89 4.04 -14.32
N PHE A 256 -4.20 4.91 -15.28
CA PHE A 256 -4.02 4.62 -16.70
C PHE A 256 -2.56 4.38 -17.06
N VAL A 257 -1.64 5.23 -16.57
CA VAL A 257 -0.19 5.05 -16.77
C VAL A 257 0.29 3.74 -16.14
N LEU A 258 -0.16 3.41 -14.92
CA LEU A 258 0.17 2.15 -14.26
C LEU A 258 -0.33 0.94 -15.05
N ALA A 259 -1.56 0.98 -15.55
CA ALA A 259 -2.14 -0.06 -16.39
C ALA A 259 -1.33 -0.29 -17.68
N LEU A 260 -0.92 0.79 -18.34
CA LEU A 260 -0.04 0.74 -19.53
C LEU A 260 1.38 0.30 -19.21
N ALA A 261 1.87 0.50 -17.99
CA ALA A 261 3.21 0.09 -17.59
C ALA A 261 3.29 -1.38 -17.13
N GLN A 262 2.15 -2.05 -16.94
CA GLN A 262 2.11 -3.43 -16.44
C GLN A 262 2.75 -4.46 -17.40
N PRO A 263 3.80 -5.19 -16.98
CA PRO A 263 4.43 -6.20 -17.84
C PRO A 263 3.47 -7.32 -18.26
N ASN A 264 2.48 -7.66 -17.41
CA ASN A 264 1.46 -8.64 -17.74
C ASN A 264 0.34 -7.97 -18.56
N ARG A 265 0.38 -8.04 -19.89
CA ARG A 265 -0.68 -7.43 -20.74
C ARG A 265 -2.05 -8.10 -20.61
N ASN A 266 -2.15 -9.25 -19.96
CA ASN A 266 -3.38 -10.00 -19.80
C ASN A 266 -4.05 -9.82 -18.44
N TRP A 267 -3.60 -8.85 -17.62
CA TRP A 267 -4.22 -8.59 -16.32
C TRP A 267 -5.74 -8.33 -16.42
N HIS A 268 -6.47 -8.88 -15.46
CA HIS A 268 -7.92 -8.65 -15.26
C HIS A 268 -8.22 -7.73 -14.09
N CYS A 269 -7.35 -7.68 -13.09
CA CYS A 269 -7.51 -6.81 -11.94
C CYS A 269 -6.15 -6.29 -11.48
N LEU A 270 -6.01 -4.98 -11.42
CA LEU A 270 -4.88 -4.30 -10.78
C LEU A 270 -5.40 -3.49 -9.61
N ALA A 271 -4.63 -3.44 -8.53
CA ALA A 271 -4.94 -2.57 -7.41
C ALA A 271 -3.69 -1.86 -6.90
N THR A 272 -3.80 -0.58 -6.59
CA THR A 272 -2.78 0.19 -5.88
C THR A 272 -3.44 1.01 -4.79
N ALA A 273 -2.66 1.51 -3.84
CA ALA A 273 -3.15 2.44 -2.84
C ALA A 273 -2.40 3.76 -2.91
N PHE A 274 -3.11 4.83 -2.61
CA PHE A 274 -2.63 6.20 -2.56
C PHE A 274 -2.94 6.80 -1.20
N SER A 275 -1.97 7.53 -0.63
CA SER A 275 -2.16 8.22 0.65
C SER A 275 -1.67 9.66 0.57
N VAL A 276 -2.40 10.55 1.22
CA VAL A 276 -2.00 11.94 1.48
C VAL A 276 -1.71 12.05 2.97
N PHE A 277 -0.49 12.42 3.38
CA PHE A 277 -0.13 12.58 4.80
C PHE A 277 -0.29 14.02 5.25
N ALA A 278 0.28 14.94 4.48
CA ALA A 278 0.18 16.38 4.64
C ALA A 278 0.52 16.97 3.28
N GLU A 279 -0.21 17.96 2.79
CA GLU A 279 0.18 18.58 1.50
C GLU A 279 1.58 19.20 1.60
N PRO A 280 2.45 19.01 0.59
CA PRO A 280 2.25 18.29 -0.68
C PRO A 280 2.64 16.79 -0.67
N ARG A 281 2.94 16.19 0.49
CA ARG A 281 3.36 14.79 0.65
C ARG A 281 2.19 13.81 0.45
N ALA A 282 2.10 13.29 -0.77
CA ALA A 282 1.31 12.11 -1.12
C ALA A 282 2.20 11.02 -1.72
N LEU A 283 1.74 9.77 -1.72
CA LEU A 283 2.47 8.65 -2.34
C LEU A 283 1.56 7.48 -2.72
N TYR A 284 2.10 6.65 -3.60
CA TYR A 284 1.62 5.31 -3.91
C TYR A 284 2.39 4.24 -3.12
N TRP A 285 1.71 3.15 -2.77
CA TRP A 285 2.26 2.10 -1.91
C TRP A 285 2.86 0.91 -2.66
N ASP A 286 2.01 0.05 -3.23
CA ASP A 286 2.39 -1.11 -4.02
C ASP A 286 1.30 -1.39 -5.06
N LEU A 287 1.69 -1.94 -6.20
CA LEU A 287 0.78 -2.32 -7.29
C LEU A 287 0.65 -3.84 -7.32
N VAL A 288 -0.57 -4.29 -7.11
CA VAL A 288 -0.95 -5.69 -7.02
C VAL A 288 -1.64 -6.11 -8.31
N ASP A 289 -1.13 -7.17 -8.93
CA ASP A 289 -1.84 -7.94 -9.96
C ASP A 289 -2.69 -9.03 -9.27
N GLY A 290 -4.01 -8.85 -9.30
CA GLY A 290 -4.98 -9.71 -8.63
C GLY A 290 -4.93 -11.16 -9.11
N GLU A 291 -4.65 -11.39 -10.40
CA GLU A 291 -4.50 -12.75 -10.91
C GLU A 291 -3.35 -13.47 -10.22
N ARG A 292 -2.22 -12.81 -10.04
CA ARG A 292 -1.02 -13.45 -9.50
C ARG A 292 -1.10 -13.61 -7.99
N LYS A 293 -1.68 -12.62 -7.30
CA LYS A 293 -1.82 -12.67 -5.84
C LYS A 293 -2.77 -13.78 -5.40
N TYR A 294 -3.89 -13.99 -6.10
CA TYR A 294 -4.89 -14.99 -5.74
C TYR A 294 -4.77 -16.33 -6.50
N ALA A 295 -4.06 -16.38 -7.64
CA ALA A 295 -3.76 -17.67 -8.28
C ALA A 295 -2.84 -18.55 -7.41
N ALA A 296 -1.96 -17.94 -6.61
CA ALA A 296 -1.08 -18.68 -5.69
C ALA A 296 -1.84 -19.38 -4.54
N THR A 297 -3.07 -18.96 -4.25
CA THR A 297 -3.95 -19.60 -3.25
C THR A 297 -4.87 -20.67 -3.83
N THR A 298 -4.83 -20.91 -5.15
CA THR A 298 -5.60 -22.00 -5.76
C THR A 298 -4.73 -23.27 -5.77
N PRO A 299 -5.08 -24.32 -5.00
CA PRO A 299 -4.33 -25.58 -5.05
C PRO A 299 -4.34 -26.13 -6.49
N ALA A 300 -3.19 -26.66 -6.93
CA ALA A 300 -2.91 -27.12 -8.30
C ALA A 300 -3.84 -28.24 -8.82
N ALA A 301 -4.84 -28.68 -8.05
CA ALA A 301 -5.75 -29.76 -8.39
C ALA A 301 -6.78 -29.43 -9.49
N ALA A 302 -6.92 -28.17 -9.92
CA ALA A 302 -7.92 -27.79 -10.93
C ALA A 302 -7.40 -27.71 -12.38
N ARG A 303 -6.13 -28.05 -12.66
CA ARG A 303 -5.55 -28.00 -14.02
C ARG A 303 -5.48 -29.34 -14.77
N TYR A 304 -6.13 -30.38 -14.25
CA TYR A 304 -6.16 -31.70 -14.90
C TYR A 304 -7.56 -32.31 -14.87
N THR A 305 -8.48 -31.79 -15.69
CA THR A 305 -9.57 -32.58 -16.28
C THR A 305 -9.90 -31.97 -17.63
N GLY A 306 -9.60 -32.70 -18.71
CA GLY A 306 -9.89 -32.25 -20.07
C GLY A 306 -8.97 -32.79 -21.16
N ARG A 307 -8.49 -34.04 -21.04
CA ARG A 307 -8.05 -34.84 -22.19
C ARG A 307 -8.28 -36.31 -21.89
N THR A 308 -8.72 -37.04 -22.92
CA THR A 308 -9.32 -38.38 -22.98
C THR A 308 -10.85 -38.35 -22.80
N ALA A 309 -11.68 -38.76 -23.77
CA ALA A 309 -11.49 -39.51 -25.01
C ALA A 309 -12.16 -38.80 -26.20
#